data_AF-A0A960HVE2-F1
#
_entry.id   AF-A0A960HVE2-F1
#
_cell.length_a   1.000
_cell.length_b   1.000
_cell.length_c   1.000
_cell.angle_alpha   90.00
_cell.angle_beta   90.00
_cell.angle_gamma   90.00
#
_symmetry.space_group_name_H-M   'P 1'
#
loop_
_entity.id
_entity.type
_entity.pdbx_description
1 polymer ?
#
loop_
_entity_poly.entity_id
_entity_poly.type
_entity_poly.pdbx_seq_one_letter_code
_entity_poly.pdbx_strand_id
1 'polypeptide(L)' 'MDIAIHRNDANGRYELHLDGQLASFADFRREGDTVVMPHTVTLPAYRGQGLAAQVVRAALDDFLADDAVERVVP' A
#
# COMPACT_ATOMS: atom_id res chain seq x y z
N MET A 1 10.96 8.27 -14.88
CA MET A 1 9.96 8.11 -13.82
C MET A 1 10.50 7.09 -12.87
N ASP A 2 10.96 7.57 -11.73
CA ASP A 2 11.38 6.75 -10.61
C ASP A 2 10.17 6.45 -9.73
N ILE A 3 9.98 5.18 -9.37
CA ILE A 3 8.89 4.74 -8.50
C ILE A 3 9.52 4.10 -7.26
N ALA A 4 9.21 4.68 -6.12
CA ALA A 4 9.57 4.13 -4.81
C ALA A 4 8.30 3.78 -4.05
N ILE A 5 8.25 2.59 -3.46
CA ILE A 5 7.17 2.18 -2.56
C ILE A 5 7.77 1.87 -1.20
N HIS A 6 7.21 2.45 -0.14
CA HIS A 6 7.64 2.19 1.23
C HIS A 6 6.47 2.02 2.18
N ARG A 7 6.70 1.20 3.20
CA ARG A 7 5.80 1.04 4.34
C ARG A 7 5.99 2.22 5.30
N ASN A 8 4.88 2.85 5.68
CA ASN A 8 4.81 3.92 6.66
C ASN A 8 3.92 3.48 7.84
N ASP A 9 4.50 2.74 8.78
CA ASP A 9 3.79 2.24 9.96
C ASP A 9 3.24 3.35 10.86
N ALA A 10 3.89 4.51 10.89
CA ALA A 10 3.43 5.65 11.70
C ALA A 10 2.05 6.17 11.22
N ASN A 11 1.77 6.05 9.92
CA ASN A 11 0.49 6.42 9.32
C ASN A 11 -0.38 5.20 8.98
N GLY A 12 0.06 3.98 9.29
CA GLY A 12 -0.65 2.74 8.95
C GLY A 12 -0.92 2.61 7.45
N ARG A 13 0.08 2.84 6.58
CA ARG A 13 -0.10 2.79 5.13
C ARG A 13 1.16 2.43 4.35
N TYR A 14 0.98 1.93 3.14
CA TYR A 14 2.01 1.90 2.10
C TYR A 14 1.90 3.15 1.24
N GLU A 15 3.02 3.77 0.93
CA GLU A 15 3.08 4.97 0.11
C GLU A 15 3.86 4.66 -1.17
N LEU A 16 3.31 5.06 -2.31
CA LEU A 16 3.99 5.07 -3.59
C LEU A 16 4.34 6.52 -3.92
N HIS A 17 5.63 6.76 -4.10
CA HIS A 17 6.20 8.03 -4.51
C HIS A 17 6.66 7.94 -5.97
N LEU A 18 6.20 8.88 -6.79
CA LEU A 18 6.61 9.03 -8.18
C LEU A 18 7.51 10.26 -8.27
N ASP A 19 8.75 10.06 -8.73
CA ASP A 19 9.78 11.10 -8.79
C ASP A 19 9.94 11.86 -7.45
N GLY A 20 9.85 11.12 -6.34
CA GLY A 20 9.98 11.64 -4.98
C GLY A 20 8.74 12.33 -4.39
N GLN A 21 7.61 12.34 -5.12
CA GLN A 21 6.35 12.91 -4.64
C GLN A 21 5.33 11.82 -4.35
N LEU A 22 4.65 11.91 -3.19
CA LEU A 22 3.55 10.99 -2.86
C LEU A 22 2.48 11.03 -3.96
N ALA A 23 2.26 9.89 -4.60
CA ALA A 23 1.35 9.77 -5.74
C ALA A 23 0.17 8.84 -5.43
N SER A 24 0.39 7.77 -4.65
CA SER A 24 -0.64 6.83 -4.23
C SER A 24 -0.33 6.27 -2.84
N PHE A 25 -1.34 5.82 -2.12
CA PHE A 25 -1.15 5.06 -0.88
C PHE A 25 -2.25 4.03 -0.66
N ALA A 26 -1.93 2.98 0.10
CA ALA A 26 -2.88 1.97 0.58
C ALA A 26 -2.80 1.90 2.10
N ASP A 27 -3.90 2.22 2.78
CA ASP A 27 -3.99 2.13 4.23
C ASP A 27 -4.05 0.65 4.65
N PHE A 28 -3.48 0.34 5.81
CA PHE A 28 -3.59 -0.97 6.43
C PHE A 28 -3.68 -0.87 7.95
N ARG A 29 -4.24 -1.89 8.58
CA ARG A 29 -4.13 -2.13 10.02
C ARG A 29 -4.11 -3.63 10.31
N ARG A 30 -3.41 -4.01 11.38
CA ARG A 30 -3.36 -5.40 11.86
C ARG A 30 -4.42 -5.63 12.93
N GLU A 31 -5.13 -6.75 12.82
CA GLU A 31 -6.15 -7.24 13.73
C GLU A 31 -5.82 -8.72 14.04
N GLY A 32 -4.89 -8.96 14.95
CA GLY A 32 -4.36 -10.31 15.21
C GLY A 32 -3.57 -10.85 14.01
N ASP A 33 -3.96 -12.01 13.51
CA ASP A 33 -3.43 -12.67 12.30
C ASP A 33 -3.99 -12.09 10.98
N THR A 34 -4.96 -11.17 11.07
CA THR A 34 -5.62 -10.57 9.92
C THR A 34 -5.05 -9.19 9.65
N VAL A 35 -4.80 -8.88 8.38
CA VAL A 35 -4.55 -7.51 7.92
C VAL A 35 -5.78 -6.97 7.18
N VAL A 36 -6.21 -5.76 7.51
CA VAL A 36 -7.29 -5.05 6.81
C VAL A 36 -6.72 -3.88 6.02
N MET A 37 -7.08 -3.74 4.74
CA MET A 37 -6.61 -2.72 3.80
C MET A 37 -7.76 -1.83 3.28
N PRO A 38 -8.37 -1.00 4.15
CA PRO A 38 -9.70 -0.42 3.92
C PRO A 38 -9.76 0.63 2.80
N HIS A 39 -8.65 1.26 2.45
CA HIS A 39 -8.62 2.35 1.48
C HIS A 39 -7.36 2.31 0.65
N THR A 40 -7.53 2.54 -0.66
CA THR A 40 -6.43 2.83 -1.58
C THR A 40 -6.75 4.11 -2.32
N VAL A 41 -5.82 5.06 -2.30
CA VAL A 41 -6.03 6.40 -2.85
C VAL A 41 -4.88 6.75 -3.78
N THR A 42 -5.21 7.10 -5.03
CA THR A 42 -4.28 7.79 -5.93
C THR A 42 -4.66 9.26 -6.01
N LEU A 43 -3.69 10.15 -5.76
CA LEU A 43 -3.93 11.59 -5.77
C LEU A 43 -4.35 12.04 -7.17
N PRO A 44 -5.21 13.06 -7.31
CA PRO A 44 -5.83 13.45 -8.57
C PRO A 44 -4.87 13.63 -9.75
N ALA A 45 -3.70 14.24 -9.51
CA ALA A 45 -2.69 14.49 -10.54
C ALA A 45 -2.08 13.22 -11.13
N TYR A 46 -2.17 12.08 -10.42
CA TYR A 46 -1.51 10.82 -10.78
C TYR A 46 -2.50 9.70 -11.12
N ARG A 47 -3.80 10.01 -11.19
CA ARG A 47 -4.84 9.02 -11.55
C ARG A 47 -4.67 8.54 -13.01
N GLY A 48 -5.22 7.36 -13.30
CA GLY A 48 -5.17 6.77 -14.64
C GLY A 48 -3.85 6.09 -15.01
N GLN A 49 -2.89 6.03 -14.09
CA GLN A 49 -1.54 5.48 -14.32
C GLN A 49 -1.31 4.10 -13.66
N GLY A 50 -2.36 3.50 -13.09
CA GLY A 50 -2.27 2.18 -12.43
C GLY A 50 -1.55 2.15 -11.07
N LEU A 51 -1.20 3.31 -10.50
CA LEU A 51 -0.42 3.39 -9.25
C LEU A 51 -1.10 2.75 -8.04
N ALA A 52 -2.44 2.83 -7.95
CA ALA A 52 -3.20 2.14 -6.91
C ALA A 52 -2.95 0.62 -6.90
N ALA A 53 -2.95 0.00 -8.08
CA ALA A 53 -2.70 -1.44 -8.19
C ALA A 53 -1.26 -1.79 -7.80
N GLN A 54 -0.29 -0.93 -8.13
CA GLN A 54 1.12 -1.14 -7.78
C GLN A 54 1.33 -1.09 -6.26
N VAL A 55 0.79 -0.08 -5.57
CA VAL A 55 0.96 0.04 -4.11
C VAL A 55 0.22 -1.07 -3.35
N VAL A 56 -0.98 -1.46 -3.81
CA VAL A 56 -1.71 -2.59 -3.23
C VAL A 56 -0.96 -3.89 -3.46
N ARG A 57 -0.40 -4.11 -4.65
CA ARG A 57 0.37 -5.32 -4.94
C ARG A 57 1.59 -5.44 -4.03
N ALA A 58 2.34 -4.35 -3.88
CA ALA A 58 3.49 -4.33 -2.99
C ALA A 58 3.11 -4.63 -1.52
N ALA A 59 2.00 -4.05 -1.04
CA ALA A 59 1.50 -4.33 0.30
C ALA A 59 1.09 -5.80 0.46
N LEU A 60 0.37 -6.38 -0.51
CA LEU A 60 -0.02 -7.79 -0.49
C LEU A 60 1.21 -8.71 -0.54
N ASP A 61 2.20 -8.40 -1.37
CA ASP A 61 3.43 -9.19 -1.45
C ASP A 61 4.21 -9.16 -0.12
N ASP A 62 4.25 -8.01 0.59
CA ASP A 62 4.84 -7.95 1.95
C ASP A 62 4.06 -8.81 2.95
N PHE A 63 2.73 -8.67 2.98
CA PHE A 63 1.91 -9.42 3.94
C PHE A 63 1.88 -10.92 3.67
N LEU A 64 1.94 -11.35 2.40
CA LEU A 64 2.01 -12.77 2.05
C LEU A 64 3.36 -13.41 2.40
N ALA A 65 4.41 -12.61 2.59
CA ALA A 65 5.72 -13.07 3.03
C ALA A 65 5.85 -13.10 4.57
N ASP A 66 4.88 -12.55 5.29
CA ASP A 66 4.86 -12.54 6.76
C ASP A 66 4.08 -13.77 7.27
N ASP A 67 4.80 -14.74 7.83
CA ASP A 67 4.22 -15.97 8.39
C ASP A 67 3.23 -15.73 9.55
N ALA A 68 3.23 -14.52 10.14
CA ALA A 68 2.25 -14.15 11.16
C ALA A 68 0.89 -13.68 10.59
N VAL A 69 0.79 -13.50 9.27
CA VAL A 69 -0.45 -13.08 8.59
C VAL A 69 -1.14 -14.30 7.99
N GLU A 70 -2.28 -14.69 8.55
CA GLU A 70 -3.10 -15.78 7.99
C GLU A 70 -4.02 -15.28 6.87
N ARG A 71 -4.42 -13.99 6.91
CA ARG A 71 -5.43 -13.46 5.99
C ARG A 71 -5.28 -11.96 5.76
N VAL A 72 -5.52 -11.54 4.52
CA VAL A 72 -5.65 -10.13 4.14
C VAL A 72 -7.06 -9.83 3.63
N VAL A 73 -7.63 -8.71 4.07
CA VAL A 73 -8.98 -8.25 3.74
C VAL A 73 -8.91 -6.86 3.11
N PRO A 74 -9.36 -6.67 1.86
CA PRO A 74 -9.52 -5.35 1.28
C PRO A 74 -10.77 -4.62 1.82
#